data_AF-A0A1G0PN06-F1
#
_entry.id   AF-A0A1G0PN06-F1
#
_cell.length_a   1.000
_cell.length_b   1.000
_cell.length_c   1.000
_cell.angle_alpha   90.00
_cell.angle_beta   90.00
_cell.angle_gamma   90.00
#
_symmetry.space_group_name_H-M   'P 1'
#
loop_
_entity.id
_entity.type
_entity.pdbx_description
1 polymer ?
#
loop_
_entity_poly.entity_id
_entity_poly.type
_entity_poly.pdbx_seq_one_letter_code
_entity_poly.pdbx_strand_id
1 'polypeptide(L)' 'MNDYLIVIEKTKTGFSAFSPDFPGCIATGKTKKDVERKINDALEFHIEGLKLEGESIPSPRSYSIYKKLSNEKRKTRVV' A
#
# COMPACT_ATOMS: atom_id res chain seq x y z
N MET A 1 9.74 1.40 16.88
CA MET A 1 8.59 1.88 16.07
C MET A 1 8.85 1.35 14.68
N ASN A 2 7.92 0.56 14.14
CA ASN A 2 8.10 -0.15 12.88
C ASN A 2 7.18 0.49 11.83
N ASP A 3 7.75 0.89 10.70
CA ASP A 3 6.98 1.47 9.59
C ASP A 3 6.57 0.37 8.62
N TYR A 4 5.30 0.37 8.19
CA TYR A 4 4.78 -0.55 7.19
C TYR A 4 4.47 0.16 5.88
N LEU A 5 4.72 -0.51 4.76
CA LEU A 5 4.40 0.04 3.45
C LEU A 5 2.89 -0.05 3.20
N ILE A 6 2.30 1.08 2.84
CA ILE A 6 0.93 1.16 2.33
C ILE A 6 1.01 1.65 0.88
N VAL A 7 0.46 0.86 -0.04
CA VAL A 7 0.35 1.20 -1.45
C VAL A 7 -1.03 1.79 -1.69
N ILE A 8 -1.09 3.01 -2.24
CA ILE A 8 -2.33 3.68 -2.60
C ILE A 8 -2.41 3.83 -4.12
N GLU A 9 -3.47 3.30 -4.71
CA GLU A 9 -3.72 3.28 -6.14
C GLU A 9 -4.98 4.08 -6.49
N LYS A 10 -4.94 4.79 -7.62
CA LYS A 10 -6.12 5.48 -8.15
C LYS A 10 -6.97 4.50 -8.96
N THR A 11 -8.26 4.48 -8.69
CA THR A 11 -9.24 3.65 -9.41
C THR A 11 -10.14 4.52 -10.30
N LYS A 12 -11.09 3.91 -11.03
CA LYS A 12 -12.07 4.65 -11.84
C LYS A 12 -12.98 5.57 -11.01
N THR A 13 -13.27 5.18 -9.77
CA THR A 13 -14.28 5.83 -8.91
C THR A 13 -13.69 6.46 -7.65
N GLY A 14 -12.38 6.33 -7.42
CA GLY A 14 -11.72 6.86 -6.22
C GLY A 14 -10.31 6.31 -6.06
N PHE A 15 -10.03 5.76 -4.89
CA PHE A 15 -8.74 5.22 -4.49
C PHE A 15 -8.90 3.89 -3.76
N SER A 16 -7.90 3.03 -3.91
CA SER A 16 -7.73 1.78 -3.19
C SER A 16 -6.41 1.82 -2.44
N ALA A 17 -6.34 1.23 -1.25
CA ALA A 17 -5.12 1.11 -0.47
C ALA A 17 -4.98 -0.31 0.07
N PHE A 18 -3.75 -0.80 0.14
CA PHE A 18 -3.43 -2.10 0.73
C PHE A 18 -2.00 -2.10 1.29
N SER A 19 -1.73 -3.00 2.25
CA SER A 19 -0.38 -3.27 2.72
C SER A 19 0.08 -4.67 2.29
N PRO A 20 1.22 -4.82 1.60
CA PRO A 20 1.74 -6.14 1.24
C PRO A 20 2.17 -6.98 2.46
N ASP A 21 2.43 -6.34 3.60
CA ASP A 21 2.83 -7.00 4.85
C ASP A 21 1.62 -7.53 5.64
N PHE A 22 0.42 -7.02 5.37
CA PHE A 22 -0.84 -7.47 5.96
C PHE A 22 -1.82 -7.93 4.87
N PRO A 23 -1.67 -9.15 4.34
CA PRO A 23 -2.59 -9.70 3.35
C PRO A 23 -4.03 -9.65 3.86
N GLY A 24 -4.91 -9.01 3.08
CA GLY A 24 -6.31 -8.83 3.45
C GLY A 24 -6.64 -7.49 4.12
N CYS A 25 -5.65 -6.72 4.60
CA CYS A 25 -5.85 -5.32 5.01
C CYS A 25 -5.91 -4.41 3.78
N ILE A 26 -7.13 -4.13 3.34
CA ILE A 26 -7.44 -3.32 2.15
C ILE A 26 -8.50 -2.28 2.52
N ALA A 27 -8.41 -1.08 1.95
CA ALA A 27 -9.42 -0.04 2.11
C ALA A 27 -9.71 0.68 0.79
N THR A 28 -10.91 1.24 0.65
CA THR A 28 -11.29 2.07 -0.50
C THR A 28 -11.90 3.39 -0.06
N GLY A 29 -11.65 4.45 -0.82
CA GLY A 29 -12.13 5.80 -0.50
C GLY A 29 -12.31 6.67 -1.74
N LYS A 30 -13.19 7.67 -1.64
CA LYS A 30 -13.43 8.61 -2.76
C LYS A 30 -12.29 9.62 -2.93
N THR A 31 -11.56 9.90 -1.86
CA THR A 31 -10.46 10.87 -1.83
C THR A 31 -9.22 10.25 -1.19
N LYS A 32 -8.05 10.85 -1.42
CA LYS A 32 -6.78 10.41 -0.80
C LYS A 32 -6.89 10.37 0.74
N LYS A 33 -7.36 11.48 1.33
CA LYS A 33 -7.58 11.57 2.78
C LYS A 33 -8.57 10.53 3.31
N ASP A 34 -9.60 10.20 2.54
CA ASP A 34 -10.59 9.18 2.92
C ASP A 34 -9.98 7.78 2.94
N VAL A 35 -9.26 7.41 1.88
CA VAL A 35 -8.63 6.07 1.80
C VAL A 35 -7.49 5.93 2.82
N GLU A 36 -6.70 6.99 3.04
CA GLU A 36 -5.62 7.02 4.04
C GLU A 36 -6.15 6.80 5.45
N ARG A 37 -7.24 7.47 5.84
CA ARG A 37 -7.84 7.25 7.15
C ARG A 37 -8.32 5.80 7.29
N LYS A 38 -9.08 5.31 6.32
CA LYS A 38 -9.69 3.97 6.38
C LYS A 38 -8.66 2.84 6.42
N ILE A 39 -7.54 2.95 5.71
CA ILE A 39 -6.49 1.93 5.77
C ILE A 39 -5.76 1.93 7.11
N ASN A 40 -5.59 3.10 7.74
CA ASN A 40 -5.06 3.17 9.11
C ASN A 40 -6.03 2.51 10.10
N ASP A 41 -7.32 2.86 10.05
CA ASP A 41 -8.35 2.24 10.90
C ASP A 41 -8.38 0.71 10.72
N ALA A 42 -8.27 0.22 9.48
CA ALA A 42 -8.26 -1.21 9.17
C ALA A 42 -7.01 -1.93 9.70
N LEU A 43 -5.84 -1.28 9.66
CA LEU A 43 -4.60 -1.83 10.20
C LEU A 43 -4.63 -1.86 11.74
N GLU A 44 -5.09 -0.79 12.38
CA GLU A 44 -5.25 -0.73 13.83
C GLU A 44 -6.17 -1.85 14.30
N PHE A 45 -7.34 -2.00 13.68
CA PHE A 45 -8.28 -3.07 14.00
C PHE A 45 -7.68 -4.47 13.82
N HIS A 46 -6.94 -4.71 12.73
CA HIS A 46 -6.31 -6.01 12.49
C HIS A 46 -5.21 -6.32 13.51
N ILE A 47 -4.38 -5.34 13.85
CA ILE A 47 -3.33 -5.49 14.86
C ILE A 47 -3.93 -5.75 16.25
N GLU A 48 -5.02 -5.08 16.61
CA GLU A 48 -5.75 -5.36 17.85
C GLU A 48 -6.28 -6.80 17.86
N GLY A 49 -6.86 -7.28 16.75
CA GLY A 49 -7.28 -8.66 16.59
C GLY A 49 -6.14 -9.67 16.82
N LEU A 50 -4.99 -9.46 16.16
CA LEU A 50 -3.81 -10.33 16.34
C LEU A 50 -3.34 -10.37 17.80
N LYS A 51 -3.35 -9.22 18.49
CA LYS A 51 -2.97 -9.16 19.91
C LYS A 51 -3.94 -9.93 20.81
N LEU A 52 -5.24 -9.89 20.52
CA LEU A 52 -6.26 -10.62 21.29
C LEU A 52 -6.15 -12.13 21.12
N GLU A 53 -5.81 -12.59 19.92
CA GLU A 53 -5.58 -14.02 19.62
C GLU A 53 -4.19 -14.50 20.06
N GLY A 54 -3.32 -13.62 20.56
CA GLY A 54 -1.95 -13.94 20.96
C GLY A 54 -1.02 -14.23 19.78
N GLU A 55 -1.40 -13.81 18.57
CA GLU A 55 -0.58 -13.93 17.38
C GLU A 55 0.50 -12.85 17.32
N SER A 56 1.60 -13.17 16.64
CA SER A 56 2.68 -12.21 16.45
C SER A 56 2.38 -11.24 15.31
N ILE A 57 2.68 -9.96 15.53
CA ILE A 57 2.59 -8.95 14.47
C ILE A 57 3.73 -9.22 13.47
N PRO A 58 3.44 -9.34 12.16
CA PRO A 58 4.46 -9.60 11.15
C PRO A 58 5.49 -8.47 11.13
N SER A 59 6.78 -8.82 10.97
CA SER A 59 7.82 -7.80 10.84
C SER A 59 7.72 -7.10 9.47
N PRO A 60 7.94 -5.77 9.39
CA PRO A 60 7.95 -5.07 8.11
C PRO A 60 9.01 -5.63 7.18
N ARG A 61 8.61 -5.99 5.96
CA ARG A 61 9.53 -6.51 4.93
C ARG A 61 9.38 -5.80 3.59
N SER A 62 8.38 -4.94 3.45
CA SER A 62 8.08 -4.24 2.21
C SER A 62 8.75 -2.87 2.16
N TYR A 63 9.32 -2.52 1.00
CA TYR A 63 9.87 -1.20 0.73
C TYR A 63 9.49 -0.74 -0.68
N SER A 64 9.52 0.57 -0.92
CA SER A 64 9.24 1.14 -2.24
C SER A 64 10.48 1.82 -2.82
N ILE A 65 10.65 1.74 -4.13
CA ILE A 65 11.64 2.52 -4.88
C ILE A 65 10.92 3.35 -5.95
N TYR A 66 11.29 4.62 -6.06
CA TYR A 66 10.80 5.48 -7.14
C TYR A 66 11.85 5.55 -8.24
N LYS A 67 11.49 5.10 -9.45
CA LYS A 67 12.34 5.23 -10.62
C LYS A 67 11.79 6.31 -11.55
N LYS A 68 12.54 7.39 -11.73
CA LYS A 68 12.26 8.36 -12.79
C LYS A 68 12.62 7.73 -14.13
N LEU A 69 11.70 7.75 -15.09
CA LEU A 69 11.97 7.31 -16.45
C LEU A 69 12.39 8.53 -17.28
N SER A 70 13.53 8.44 -17.98
CA SER A 70 13.88 9.39 -19.03
C SER A 70 13.09 9.04 -20.29
N ASN A 71 12.37 10.01 -20.84
CA ASN A 71 11.66 9.87 -22.12
C ASN A 71 12.67 9.94 -23.29
N GLU A 72 13.49 8.91 -23.46
CA GLU A 72 14.27 8.75 -24.69
C GLU A 72 13.59 7.74 -25.60
N LYS A 73 12.87 8.27 -26.60
CA LYS A 73 12.43 7.49 -27.76
C LYS A 73 13.68 7.01 -28.49
N ARG A 74 14.20 5.82 -28.14
CA ARG A 74 15.17 5.12 -28.98
C ARG A 74 14.50 4.80 -30.32
N LYS A 75 14.76 5.63 -31.33
CA LYS A 75 14.59 5.26 -32.74
C LYS A 75 15.53 4.09 -32.99
N THR A 76 15.04 2.86 -32.85
CA THR A 76 15.75 1.69 -33.34
C THR A 76 15.81 1.83 -34.86
N ARG A 77 16.96 2.28 -35.38
CA ARG A 77 17.29 2.12 -36.79
C ARG A 77 17.50 0.63 -36.99
N VAL A 78 16.53 -0.04 -37.58
CA VAL A 78 16.74 -1.38 -38.13
C VAL A 78 17.67 -1.18 -39.33
N VAL A 79 18.89 -1.68 -39.23
CA VAL A 79 19.76 -2.00 -40.36
C VAL A 79 19.98 -3.49 -40.37
#